data_AF-A0A3C1DJD7-F1
#
_entry.id   AF-A0A3C1DJD7-F1
#
_cell.length_a   1.000
_cell.length_b   1.000
_cell.length_c   1.000
_cell.angle_alpha   90.00
_cell.angle_beta   90.00
_cell.angle_gamma   90.00
#
_symmetry.space_group_name_H-M   'P 1'
#
loop_
_entity.id
_entity.type
_entity.pdbx_description
1 polymer ?
#
loop_
_entity_poly.entity_id
_entity_poly.type
_entity_poly.pdbx_seq_one_letter_code
_entity_poly.pdbx_strand_id
1 'polypeptide(L)'
;MGSDLLVSWPGAEVGFMDPQVAANVIGSDVDPADNSPYRLAEAMLIDEIIDPADTATVLADALTRLSGRRARAANERPLASWPSS
;
A
#
# COMPACT_ATOMS: atom_id res chain seq x y z
N MET A 1 5.81 4.02 -6.90
CA MET A 1 4.65 3.45 -7.63
C MET A 1 5.20 2.42 -8.60
N GLY A 2 4.84 1.15 -8.45
CA GLY A 2 5.44 0.01 -9.17
C GLY A 2 5.61 -1.24 -8.30
N SER A 3 4.77 -1.41 -7.27
CA SER A 3 4.69 -2.65 -6.51
C SER A 3 4.08 -3.75 -7.37
N ASP A 4 4.54 -4.98 -7.17
CA ASP A 4 4.00 -6.16 -7.85
C ASP A 4 2.83 -6.80 -7.11
N LEU A 5 2.71 -6.47 -5.84
CA LEU A 5 1.63 -6.86 -4.97
C LEU A 5 1.48 -5.75 -3.92
N LEU A 6 0.26 -5.26 -3.75
CA LEU A 6 -0.11 -4.34 -2.70
C LEU A 6 -1.30 -4.92 -1.94
N VAL A 7 -1.03 -5.37 -0.73
CA VAL A 7 -2.03 -5.91 0.20
C VAL A 7 -2.20 -5.00 1.40
N SER A 8 -3.36 -5.10 2.04
CA SER A 8 -3.66 -4.35 3.25
C SER A 8 -4.36 -5.23 4.29
N TRP A 9 -4.26 -4.85 5.56
CA TRP A 9 -5.02 -5.48 6.63
C TRP A 9 -6.38 -4.77 6.80
N PRO A 10 -7.42 -5.44 7.33
CA PRO A 10 -8.75 -4.85 7.50
C PRO A 10 -8.76 -3.56 8.34
N GLY A 11 -7.85 -3.44 9.30
CA GLY A 11 -7.74 -2.29 10.20
C GLY A 11 -6.68 -1.26 9.79
N ALA A 12 -6.12 -1.34 8.58
CA ALA A 12 -5.17 -0.34 8.10
C ALA A 12 -5.91 0.95 7.75
N GLU A 13 -5.37 2.09 8.18
CA GLU A 13 -5.86 3.40 7.76
C GLU A 13 -4.92 3.99 6.70
N VAL A 14 -5.49 4.44 5.60
CA VAL A 14 -4.73 5.00 4.49
C VAL A 14 -5.39 6.28 4.04
N GLY A 15 -4.75 7.39 4.36
CA GLY A 15 -5.19 8.74 4.00
C GLY A 15 -3.99 9.67 3.87
N PHE A 16 -4.23 10.86 3.32
CA PHE A 16 -3.19 11.89 3.21
C PHE A 16 -2.77 12.42 4.59
N MET A 17 -3.71 12.48 5.52
CA MET A 17 -3.54 12.97 6.88
C MET A 17 -4.58 12.34 7.81
N ASP A 18 -4.42 12.56 9.12
CA ASP A 18 -5.40 12.17 10.13
C ASP A 18 -6.79 12.79 9.83
N PRO A 19 -7.90 12.02 9.90
CA PRO A 19 -9.24 12.53 9.56
C PRO A 19 -9.67 13.73 10.40
N GLN A 20 -9.32 13.76 11.69
CA GLN A 20 -9.70 14.88 12.58
C GLN A 20 -8.95 16.15 12.19
N VAL A 21 -7.68 16.01 11.81
CA VAL A 21 -6.91 17.16 11.29
C VAL A 21 -7.44 17.59 9.92
N ALA A 22 -7.85 16.64 9.06
CA ALA A 22 -8.44 16.94 7.76
C ALA A 22 -9.73 17.75 7.87
N ALA A 23 -10.63 17.38 8.80
CA ALA A 23 -11.88 18.08 9.06
C ALA A 23 -11.65 19.56 9.42
N ASN A 24 -10.61 19.85 10.22
CA ASN A 24 -10.25 21.22 10.57
C ASN A 24 -9.81 22.06 9.35
N VAL A 25 -9.21 21.44 8.34
CA VAL A 25 -8.73 22.13 7.13
C VAL A 25 -9.85 22.31 6.11
N ILE A 26 -10.69 21.29 5.91
CA ILE A 26 -11.78 21.30 4.91
C ILE A 26 -12.97 22.13 5.41
N GLY A 27 -13.14 22.26 6.73
CA GLY A 27 -14.26 22.99 7.34
C GLY A 27 -15.58 22.22 7.31
N SER A 28 -15.53 20.91 7.07
CA SER A 28 -16.66 19.98 7.15
C SER A 28 -16.27 18.73 7.95
N ASP A 29 -17.26 17.99 8.42
CA ASP A 29 -17.00 16.67 8.99
C ASP A 29 -16.47 15.74 7.89
N VAL A 30 -15.43 14.97 8.23
CA VAL A 30 -14.79 14.00 7.32
C VAL A 30 -15.10 12.62 7.88
N ASP A 31 -15.73 11.76 7.07
CA ASP A 31 -16.02 10.40 7.47
C ASP A 31 -14.70 9.61 7.60
N PRO A 32 -14.33 9.10 8.79
CA PRO A 32 -13.14 8.28 8.95
C PRO A 32 -13.13 7.04 8.05
N ALA A 33 -14.31 6.56 7.63
CA ALA A 33 -14.44 5.45 6.69
C ALA A 33 -13.80 5.74 5.33
N ASP A 34 -13.60 7.01 4.95
CA ASP A 34 -12.90 7.37 3.73
C ASP A 34 -11.41 6.96 3.73
N ASN A 35 -10.82 6.79 4.91
CA ASN A 35 -9.46 6.26 5.07
C ASN A 35 -9.40 4.73 5.20
N SER A 36 -10.53 4.04 5.09
CA SER A 36 -10.55 2.57 5.20
C SER A 36 -9.88 1.91 3.98
N PRO A 37 -9.29 0.71 4.15
CA PRO A 37 -8.61 0.04 3.05
C PRO A 37 -9.62 -0.46 2.00
N TYR A 38 -10.89 -0.63 2.39
CA TYR A 38 -11.99 -0.99 1.50
C TYR A 38 -12.27 0.10 0.45
N ARG A 39 -12.18 1.38 0.82
CA ARG A 39 -12.32 2.49 -0.15
C ARG A 39 -11.23 2.47 -1.22
N LEU A 40 -10.02 2.09 -0.83
CA LEU A 40 -8.91 1.93 -1.77
C LEU A 40 -9.06 0.68 -2.65
N ALA A 41 -9.59 -0.41 -2.09
CA ALA A 41 -9.93 -1.60 -2.86
C ALA A 41 -11.04 -1.31 -3.88
N GLU A 42 -12.07 -0.52 -3.52
CA GLU A 42 -13.10 -0.03 -4.45
C GLU A 42 -12.48 0.78 -5.60
N ALA A 43 -11.46 1.57 -5.31
CA ALA A 43 -10.70 2.34 -6.30
C ALA A 43 -9.66 1.52 -7.08
N MET A 44 -9.58 0.20 -6.85
CA MET A 44 -8.56 -0.70 -7.43
C MET A 44 -7.11 -0.25 -7.14
N LEU A 45 -6.90 0.44 -6.03
CA LEU A 45 -5.58 0.90 -5.58
C LEU A 45 -4.88 -0.12 -4.69
N ILE A 46 -5.61 -1.10 -4.14
CA ILE A 46 -5.10 -2.23 -3.38
C ILE A 46 -5.56 -3.50 -4.07
N ASP A 47 -4.67 -4.47 -4.21
CA ASP A 47 -4.98 -5.74 -4.87
C ASP A 47 -5.86 -6.63 -4.00
N GLU A 48 -5.57 -6.69 -2.69
CA GLU A 48 -6.29 -7.56 -1.75
C GLU A 48 -6.24 -7.04 -0.30
N ILE A 49 -7.31 -7.29 0.45
CA ILE A 49 -7.34 -7.12 1.91
C ILE A 49 -7.26 -8.50 2.55
N ILE A 50 -6.21 -8.75 3.35
CA ILE A 50 -5.86 -10.07 3.88
C ILE A 50 -5.94 -10.11 5.40
N ASP A 51 -6.21 -11.28 5.98
CA ASP A 51 -6.04 -11.46 7.43
C ASP A 51 -4.55 -11.30 7.80
N PRO A 52 -4.21 -10.59 8.89
CA PRO A 52 -2.83 -10.47 9.35
C PRO A 52 -2.10 -11.81 9.51
N ALA A 53 -2.79 -12.88 9.90
CA ALA A 53 -2.24 -14.23 10.04
C ALA A 53 -1.79 -14.84 8.70
N ASP A 54 -2.42 -14.44 7.59
CA ASP A 54 -2.11 -14.98 6.26
C ASP A 54 -0.94 -14.27 5.58
N THR A 55 -0.45 -13.17 6.16
CA THR A 55 0.63 -12.33 5.59
C THR A 55 1.85 -13.16 5.15
N ALA A 56 2.29 -14.11 5.97
CA ALA A 56 3.47 -14.92 5.67
C ALA A 56 3.27 -15.79 4.41
N THR A 57 2.10 -16.43 4.29
CA THR A 57 1.74 -17.27 3.15
C THR A 57 1.59 -16.43 1.87
N VAL A 58 0.88 -15.30 1.97
CA VAL A 58 0.67 -14.38 0.84
C VAL A 58 2.01 -13.88 0.28
N LEU A 59 2.93 -13.48 1.15
CA LEU A 59 4.26 -13.02 0.73
C LEU A 59 5.11 -14.15 0.14
N ALA A 60 5.10 -15.34 0.76
CA ALA A 60 5.84 -16.49 0.25
C ALA A 60 5.39 -16.84 -1.18
N ASP A 61 4.08 -16.93 -1.40
CA ASP A 61 3.50 -17.23 -2.71
C ASP A 61 3.83 -16.14 -3.73
N ALA A 62 3.71 -14.86 -3.35
CA ALA A 62 4.03 -13.75 -4.23
C ALA A 62 5.49 -13.77 -4.66
N LEU A 63 6.42 -14.01 -3.72
CA LEU A 63 7.84 -14.12 -4.00
C LEU A 63 8.15 -15.34 -4.89
N THR A 64 7.52 -16.49 -4.64
CA THR A 64 7.66 -17.67 -5.50
C THR A 64 7.21 -17.37 -6.92
N ARG A 65 6.06 -16.72 -7.11
CA ARG A 65 5.54 -16.32 -8.43
C ARG A 65 6.46 -15.32 -9.15
N LEU A 66 7.11 -14.42 -8.40
CA LEU A 66 7.98 -13.38 -8.96
C LEU A 66 9.46 -13.81 -9.06
N SER A 67 9.81 -15.00 -8.59
CA SER A 67 11.21 -15.48 -8.50
C SER A 67 11.95 -15.54 -9.84
N GLY A 68 11.23 -15.80 -10.94
CA GLY A 68 11.80 -15.85 -12.30
C GLY A 68 11.93 -14.47 -12.97
N ARG A 69 11.51 -13.39 -12.30
CA ARG A 69 11.49 -12.06 -12.91
C ARG A 69 12.90 -11.50 -13.03
N ARG A 70 13.22 -10.94 -14.20
CA ARG A 70 14.47 -10.20 -14.41
C ARG A 70 14.53 -9.01 -13.46
N ALA A 71 15.55 -8.98 -12.62
CA ALA A 71 15.84 -7.80 -11.81
C ALA A 71 16.16 -6.59 -12.71
N ARG A 72 15.53 -5.46 -12.41
CA ARG A 72 15.75 -4.18 -13.09
C ARG A 72 17.23 -3.77 -12.98
N ALA A 73 17.82 -3.23 -14.05
CA ALA A 73 19.22 -2.79 -14.02
C ALA A 73 19.41 -1.63 -13.03
N ALA A 74 20.61 -1.45 -12.47
CA ALA A 74 20.83 -0.45 -11.43
C ALA A 74 20.45 0.98 -11.89
N ASN A 75 20.81 1.35 -13.12
CA ASN A 75 20.46 2.63 -13.75
C ASN A 75 18.94 2.82 -14.01
N GLU A 76 18.17 1.74 -13.96
CA GLU A 76 16.72 1.78 -14.12
C GLU A 76 16.00 1.86 -12.75
N ARG A 77 16.70 1.58 -11.65
CA ARG A 77 16.12 1.62 -10.29
C ARG A 77 16.12 3.07 -9.79
N PRO A 78 14.94 3.67 -9.50
CA PRO A 78 14.83 5.09 -9.09
C PRO A 78 15.60 5.44 -7.81
N LEU A 79 15.88 4.45 -6.96
CA LEU A 79 16.58 4.61 -5.69
C LEU A 79 18.07 4.20 -5.78
N ALA A 80 18.61 3.88 -6.96
CA ALA A 80 20.00 3.43 -7.07
C ALA A 80 21.03 4.51 -6.70
N SER A 81 20.67 5.79 -6.83
CA SER A 81 21.50 6.93 -6.41
C SER A 81 20.98 7.56 -5.11
N TRP A 82 20.12 6.87 -4.36
CA TRP A 82 19.63 7.39 -3.09
C TRP A 82 20.81 7.54 -2.12
N PRO A 83 20.94 8.70 -1.43
CA PRO A 83 22.00 8.87 -0.46
C PRO A 83 21.79 7.88 0.69
N SER A 84 22.67 6.86 0.76
CA SER A 84 22.87 6.06 1.96
C SER A 84 23.84 6.84 2.83
N SER A 85 23.34 7.45 3.91
CA SER A 85 24.13 8.18 4.89
C SER A 85 25.40 7.43 5.33
#